data_AF-A0A930P1V0-F1
#
_entry.id   AF-A0A930P1V0-F1
#
_cell.length_a   1.000
_cell.length_b   1.000
_cell.length_c   1.000
_cell.angle_alpha   90.00
_cell.angle_beta   90.00
_cell.angle_gamma   90.00
#
_symmetry.space_group_name_H-M   'P 1'
#
loop_
_entity.id
_entity.type
_entity.pdbx_description
1 polymer ?
#
loop_
_entity_poly.entity_id
_entity_poly.type
_entity_poly.pdbx_seq_one_letter_code
_entity_poly.pdbx_strand_id
1 'polypeptide(L)'
;MRVVQLQEQLLENTYLQQSECEAIIPYMDDGSEVVRWVKRGREEKELCLKLSRKADSICATGSYFVGVDWIKEEELAVQVSPKMNDGFEIDYVRMLNEALAEPDNMEHLKDLLTIRFDKPSICISQQQDLLSIFLITEYLNILQRIVRKGLKKSYYRVEENLNNKVKGHILVSRTIQRNLAKGRITDNVCRYQVYDIDSPENRILKKALAFCKKQLEVYKHALDTKALEKKIRYVQPSFERVGDEISVKAMKTFKGNPVFKEYFTAVEYAQLLLRRFSYDITLVGKSQIVTPPFWIDMSKLFELYVYGKLKKIFTGKREIQYHVKAHYQELDYLLNPTEWTEPYVIDAKYKPRYKQGGGITMDDAREVSGYARLSKIYKELGLNEETALPIKCLIIYPDQDQEERFTFTRTEEPAFEKVSNYVRFYKLGIRLPVISV
;
A
#
# COMPACT_ATOMS: atom_id res chain seq x y z
N MET A 1 26.06 -13.47 -1.86
CA MET A 1 24.61 -13.62 -2.10
C MET A 1 24.24 -12.80 -3.33
N ARG A 2 23.60 -13.40 -4.33
CA ARG A 2 23.24 -12.76 -5.60
C ARG A 2 21.72 -12.50 -5.63
N VAL A 3 21.31 -11.38 -6.23
CA VAL A 3 19.90 -11.05 -6.49
C VAL A 3 19.71 -10.99 -8.00
N VAL A 4 18.88 -11.87 -8.54
CA VAL A 4 18.50 -11.85 -9.97
C VAL A 4 17.40 -10.82 -10.15
N GLN A 5 17.51 -10.00 -11.19
CA GLN A 5 16.48 -9.02 -11.55
C GLN A 5 15.62 -9.61 -12.65
N LEU A 6 14.30 -9.63 -12.44
CA LEU A 6 13.31 -10.01 -13.44
C LEU A 6 12.26 -8.91 -13.55
N GLN A 7 11.47 -8.93 -14.63
CA GLN A 7 10.30 -8.07 -14.79
C GLN A 7 9.01 -8.84 -14.45
N GLU A 8 7.97 -8.12 -14.01
CA GLU A 8 6.63 -8.68 -13.78
C GLU A 8 5.89 -9.00 -15.10
N GLN A 9 4.78 -9.74 -15.00
CA GLN A 9 3.90 -10.18 -16.10
C GLN A 9 4.60 -10.86 -17.28
N LEU A 10 5.61 -11.70 -16.99
CA LEU A 10 6.18 -12.62 -17.97
C LEU A 10 5.08 -13.57 -18.44
N LEU A 11 4.88 -13.65 -19.76
CA LEU A 11 3.92 -14.57 -20.37
C LEU A 11 4.24 -16.01 -19.98
N GLU A 12 3.24 -16.87 -20.07
CA GLU A 12 3.38 -18.27 -19.65
C GLU A 12 4.57 -18.95 -20.35
N ASN A 13 5.46 -19.53 -19.55
CA ASN A 13 6.67 -20.22 -19.98
C ASN A 13 7.65 -19.37 -20.84
N THR A 14 7.77 -18.07 -20.56
CA THR A 14 8.76 -17.20 -21.21
C THR A 14 10.18 -17.68 -20.90
N TYR A 15 11.03 -17.86 -21.92
CA TYR A 15 12.44 -18.20 -21.74
C TYR A 15 13.23 -16.99 -21.23
N LEU A 16 13.97 -17.19 -20.15
CA LEU A 16 14.85 -16.16 -19.60
C LEU A 16 16.11 -15.98 -20.44
N GLN A 17 16.75 -14.82 -20.33
CA GLN A 17 18.01 -14.54 -21.01
C GLN A 17 19.11 -15.46 -20.52
N GLN A 18 20.15 -15.65 -21.34
CA GLN A 18 21.26 -16.54 -21.00
C GLN A 18 21.94 -16.16 -19.68
N SER A 19 22.17 -14.86 -19.45
CA SER A 19 22.78 -14.33 -18.22
C SER A 19 21.94 -14.62 -16.96
N GLU A 20 20.61 -14.64 -17.09
CA GLU A 20 19.67 -14.98 -16.03
C GLU A 20 19.65 -16.49 -15.80
N CYS A 21 19.67 -17.30 -16.87
CA CYS A 21 19.77 -18.75 -16.79
C CYS A 21 21.04 -19.20 -16.07
N GLU A 22 22.20 -18.65 -16.46
CA GLU A 22 23.50 -18.90 -15.82
C GLU A 22 23.51 -18.52 -14.33
N ALA A 23 22.70 -17.53 -13.93
CA ALA A 23 22.56 -17.12 -12.55
C ALA A 23 21.71 -18.09 -11.69
N ILE A 24 20.68 -18.68 -12.29
CA ILE A 24 19.64 -19.44 -11.60
C ILE A 24 19.95 -20.94 -11.61
N ILE A 25 20.44 -21.47 -12.72
CA ILE A 25 20.70 -22.90 -12.94
C ILE A 25 21.50 -23.58 -11.81
N PRO A 26 22.56 -22.97 -11.24
CA PRO A 26 23.30 -23.59 -10.14
C PRO A 26 22.49 -23.84 -8.86
N TYR A 27 21.30 -23.24 -8.76
CA TYR A 27 20.46 -23.25 -7.56
C TYR A 27 19.11 -23.94 -7.76
N MET A 28 18.86 -24.53 -8.93
CA MET A 28 17.64 -25.27 -9.26
C MET A 28 18.00 -26.59 -9.92
N ASP A 29 17.45 -27.72 -9.45
CA ASP A 29 17.66 -29.02 -10.08
C ASP A 29 16.93 -29.11 -11.43
N ASP A 30 17.44 -29.92 -12.36
CA ASP A 30 16.75 -30.11 -13.65
C ASP A 30 15.35 -30.73 -13.45
N GLY A 31 14.36 -30.22 -14.18
CA GLY A 31 12.94 -30.56 -14.01
C GLY A 31 12.26 -29.97 -12.77
N SER A 32 12.97 -29.22 -11.91
CA SER A 32 12.38 -28.60 -10.72
C SER A 32 11.63 -27.30 -11.03
N GLU A 33 10.70 -26.94 -10.14
CA GLU A 33 9.96 -25.68 -10.18
C GLU A 33 10.06 -24.92 -8.87
N VAL A 34 10.20 -23.59 -8.96
CA VAL A 34 10.07 -22.66 -7.84
C VAL A 34 8.83 -21.81 -8.07
N VAL A 35 7.85 -21.94 -7.19
CA VAL A 35 6.59 -21.19 -7.28
C VAL A 35 6.44 -20.28 -6.06
N ARG A 36 6.22 -18.99 -6.31
CA ARG A 36 5.93 -17.96 -5.32
C ARG A 36 4.50 -17.47 -5.48
N TRP A 37 3.80 -17.44 -4.35
CA TRP A 37 2.40 -17.05 -4.27
C TRP A 37 2.14 -16.18 -3.04
N VAL A 38 1.10 -15.36 -3.13
CA VAL A 38 0.50 -14.67 -1.99
C VAL A 38 -0.84 -15.32 -1.65
N LYS A 39 -1.20 -15.30 -0.37
CA LYS A 39 -2.52 -15.77 0.09
C LYS A 39 -3.52 -14.63 -0.01
N ARG A 40 -4.69 -14.90 -0.59
CA ARG A 40 -5.87 -14.03 -0.57
C ARG A 40 -6.96 -14.71 0.26
N GLY A 41 -7.56 -13.94 1.17
CA GLY A 41 -8.64 -14.47 2.01
C GLY A 41 -8.22 -15.70 2.83
N ARG A 42 -9.08 -16.74 2.85
CA ARG A 42 -8.87 -17.95 3.66
C ARG A 42 -8.11 -19.06 2.93
N GLU A 43 -8.27 -19.19 1.61
CA GLU A 43 -7.76 -20.36 0.87
C GLU A 43 -7.20 -20.06 -0.54
N GLU A 44 -7.40 -18.86 -1.09
CA GLU A 44 -6.95 -18.53 -2.44
C GLU A 44 -5.45 -18.22 -2.46
N LYS A 45 -4.77 -18.73 -3.48
CA LYS A 45 -3.35 -18.45 -3.76
C LYS A 45 -3.25 -17.80 -5.12
N GLU A 46 -2.68 -16.61 -5.15
CA GLU A 46 -2.36 -15.92 -6.40
C GLU A 46 -0.88 -16.08 -6.71
N LEU A 47 -0.59 -16.41 -7.97
CA LEU A 47 0.77 -16.57 -8.47
C LEU A 47 1.47 -15.21 -8.51
N CYS A 48 2.68 -15.13 -7.95
CA CYS A 48 3.57 -13.97 -8.14
C CYS A 48 4.60 -14.27 -9.23
N LEU A 49 5.32 -15.38 -9.07
CA LEU A 49 6.39 -15.84 -9.97
C LEU A 49 6.47 -17.37 -9.94
N LYS A 50 6.54 -17.98 -11.11
CA LYS A 50 6.91 -19.39 -11.30
C LYS A 50 8.16 -19.46 -12.17
N LEU A 51 9.15 -20.22 -11.73
CA LEU A 51 10.34 -20.57 -12.49
C LEU A 51 10.37 -22.10 -12.66
N SER A 52 10.63 -22.58 -13.87
CA SER A 52 10.77 -24.01 -14.17
C SER A 52 12.08 -24.23 -14.93
N ARG A 53 12.92 -25.16 -14.46
CA ARG A 53 14.16 -25.52 -15.15
C ARG A 53 13.90 -26.62 -16.18
N LYS A 54 14.44 -26.43 -17.39
CA LYS A 54 14.45 -27.41 -18.50
C LYS A 54 15.86 -27.48 -19.07
N ALA A 55 16.65 -28.46 -18.62
CA ALA A 55 18.06 -28.62 -18.92
C ALA A 55 18.85 -27.32 -18.66
N ASP A 56 19.32 -26.66 -19.73
CA ASP A 56 20.12 -25.43 -19.69
C ASP A 56 19.27 -24.16 -19.87
N SER A 57 17.96 -24.27 -19.74
CA SER A 57 17.03 -23.14 -19.87
C SER A 57 16.14 -22.99 -18.64
N ILE A 58 15.80 -21.75 -18.30
CA ILE A 58 14.79 -21.41 -17.30
C ILE A 58 13.58 -20.79 -18.01
N CYS A 59 12.41 -21.38 -17.79
CA CYS A 59 11.13 -20.79 -18.16
C CYS A 59 10.55 -20.05 -16.96
N ALA A 60 10.05 -18.84 -17.17
CA ALA A 60 9.41 -18.02 -16.16
C ALA A 60 7.97 -17.70 -16.54
N THR A 61 7.11 -17.62 -15.53
CA THR A 61 5.74 -17.10 -15.64
C THR A 61 5.53 -16.12 -14.50
N GLY A 62 5.19 -14.87 -14.82
CA GLY A 62 5.01 -13.79 -13.86
C GLY A 62 3.60 -13.24 -13.91
N SER A 63 3.11 -12.76 -12.77
CA SER A 63 1.83 -12.02 -12.68
C SER A 63 2.09 -10.52 -12.47
N TYR A 64 1.14 -9.76 -11.95
CA TYR A 64 1.21 -8.31 -11.68
C TYR A 64 1.84 -7.96 -10.32
N PHE A 65 2.69 -8.84 -9.79
CA PHE A 65 3.33 -8.65 -8.49
C PHE A 65 4.78 -8.21 -8.65
N VAL A 66 5.15 -7.17 -7.91
CA VAL A 66 6.54 -6.71 -7.77
C VAL A 66 7.03 -6.92 -6.35
N GLY A 67 8.33 -7.12 -6.16
CA GLY A 67 8.87 -7.38 -4.85
C GLY A 67 10.15 -8.20 -4.87
N VAL A 68 10.47 -8.79 -3.72
CA VAL A 68 11.71 -9.54 -3.51
C VAL A 68 11.41 -10.83 -2.74
N ASP A 69 11.87 -11.97 -3.24
CA ASP A 69 11.74 -13.27 -2.57
C ASP A 69 12.93 -14.18 -2.89
N TRP A 70 13.00 -15.32 -2.23
CA TRP A 70 14.06 -16.31 -2.46
C TRP A 70 13.76 -17.15 -3.70
N ILE A 71 14.78 -17.53 -4.46
CA ILE A 71 14.72 -18.71 -5.34
C ILE A 71 15.14 -19.92 -4.50
N LYS A 72 16.34 -19.83 -3.89
CA LYS A 72 16.86 -20.77 -2.90
C LYS A 72 17.24 -19.98 -1.64
N GLU A 73 16.64 -20.33 -0.50
CA GLU A 73 16.79 -19.57 0.74
C GLU A 73 18.26 -19.43 1.13
N GLU A 74 18.65 -18.23 1.58
CA GLU A 74 20.02 -17.83 1.98
C GLU A 74 21.09 -17.85 0.86
N GLU A 75 20.78 -18.38 -0.32
CA GLU A 75 21.74 -18.52 -1.42
C GLU A 75 21.47 -17.57 -2.60
N LEU A 76 20.24 -17.61 -3.14
CA LEU A 76 19.84 -16.87 -4.34
C LEU A 76 18.46 -16.24 -4.18
N ALA A 77 18.39 -14.92 -4.31
CA ALA A 77 17.14 -14.16 -4.31
C ALA A 77 16.77 -13.66 -5.70
N VAL A 78 15.51 -13.30 -5.86
CA VAL A 78 14.95 -12.66 -7.05
C VAL A 78 14.24 -11.37 -6.65
N GLN A 79 14.45 -10.33 -7.45
CA GLN A 79 13.70 -9.08 -7.41
C GLN A 79 12.90 -8.96 -8.70
N VAL A 80 11.60 -8.78 -8.56
CA VAL A 80 10.67 -8.57 -9.67
C VAL A 80 10.31 -7.09 -9.70
N SER A 81 10.65 -6.42 -10.80
CA SER A 81 10.42 -4.99 -11.02
C SER A 81 9.28 -4.74 -12.01
N PRO A 82 8.66 -3.54 -12.00
CA PRO A 82 7.61 -3.21 -12.97
C PRO A 82 8.08 -3.33 -14.41
N LYS A 83 7.28 -3.97 -15.27
CA LYS A 83 7.62 -4.18 -16.69
C LYS A 83 7.60 -2.91 -17.52
N MET A 84 6.90 -1.88 -17.03
CA MET A 84 6.81 -0.59 -17.70
C MET A 84 8.10 0.20 -17.60
N ASN A 85 9.10 -0.27 -16.86
CA ASN A 85 10.39 0.37 -16.78
C ASN A 85 11.20 0.11 -18.07
N ASP A 86 10.80 0.76 -19.17
CA ASP A 86 11.42 0.66 -20.50
C ASP A 86 11.81 2.06 -20.99
N GLY A 87 13.06 2.46 -20.71
CA GLY A 87 13.57 3.82 -20.97
C GLY A 87 13.13 4.89 -19.96
N PHE A 88 12.30 4.53 -18.98
CA PHE A 88 11.89 5.35 -17.83
C PHE A 88 11.61 4.45 -16.62
N GLU A 89 11.37 5.04 -15.45
CA GLU A 89 10.96 4.30 -14.25
C GLU A 89 9.63 4.83 -13.72
N ILE A 90 8.65 3.94 -13.49
CA ILE A 90 7.35 4.29 -12.93
C ILE A 90 7.53 4.71 -11.46
N ASP A 91 6.95 5.85 -11.09
CA ASP A 91 6.92 6.33 -9.72
C ASP A 91 5.69 5.77 -8.97
N TYR A 92 5.78 4.50 -8.57
CA TYR A 92 4.74 3.82 -7.79
C TYR A 92 4.53 4.47 -6.42
N VAL A 93 5.52 5.19 -5.88
CA VAL A 93 5.40 5.96 -4.63
C VAL A 93 4.45 7.13 -4.83
N ARG A 94 4.61 7.87 -5.94
CA ARG A 94 3.69 8.92 -6.33
C ARG A 94 2.31 8.37 -6.67
N MET A 95 2.20 7.23 -7.36
CA MET A 95 0.91 6.57 -7.58
C MET A 95 0.20 6.28 -6.26
N LEU A 96 0.89 5.63 -5.32
CA LEU A 96 0.33 5.29 -4.01
C LEU A 96 -0.07 6.56 -3.24
N ASN A 97 0.80 7.57 -3.24
CA ASN A 97 0.55 8.82 -2.56
C ASN A 97 -0.64 9.60 -3.14
N GLU A 98 -0.82 9.58 -4.47
CA GLU A 98 -1.98 10.16 -5.15
C GLU A 98 -3.27 9.36 -4.90
N ALA A 99 -3.18 8.03 -4.87
CA ALA A 99 -4.30 7.15 -4.55
C ALA A 99 -4.79 7.39 -3.12
N LEU A 100 -3.89 7.45 -2.14
CA LEU A 100 -4.22 7.67 -0.73
C LEU A 100 -4.68 9.10 -0.41
N ALA A 101 -4.60 10.03 -1.36
CA ALA A 101 -5.22 11.34 -1.22
C ALA A 101 -6.76 11.25 -1.20
N GLU A 102 -7.32 10.20 -1.81
CA GLU A 102 -8.74 9.85 -1.71
C GLU A 102 -8.98 9.05 -0.41
N PRO A 103 -9.72 9.59 0.58
CA PRO A 103 -9.85 8.96 1.90
C PRO A 103 -10.49 7.58 1.88
N ASP A 104 -11.39 7.33 0.92
CA ASP A 104 -12.12 6.07 0.76
C ASP A 104 -11.17 4.91 0.43
N ASN A 105 -10.07 5.15 -0.32
CA ASN A 105 -9.10 4.13 -0.71
C ASN A 105 -8.46 3.39 0.47
N MET A 106 -8.42 4.01 1.65
CA MET A 106 -7.78 3.42 2.83
C MET A 106 -8.54 2.21 3.39
N GLU A 107 -9.83 2.09 3.08
CA GLU A 107 -10.62 0.91 3.45
C GLU A 107 -10.31 -0.30 2.56
N HIS A 108 -9.61 -0.09 1.44
CA HIS A 108 -9.37 -1.08 0.41
C HIS A 108 -7.91 -1.54 0.30
N LEU A 109 -6.99 -1.06 1.15
CA LEU A 109 -5.55 -1.41 1.09
C LEU A 109 -5.22 -2.83 1.53
N LYS A 110 -6.17 -3.55 2.12
CA LYS A 110 -5.99 -4.94 2.51
C LYS A 110 -5.45 -5.72 1.31
N ASP A 111 -4.48 -6.60 1.51
CA ASP A 111 -3.92 -7.46 0.47
C ASP A 111 -3.07 -6.70 -0.59
N LEU A 112 -2.93 -5.37 -0.54
CA LEU A 112 -2.04 -4.61 -1.43
C LEU A 112 -0.55 -4.94 -1.22
N LEU A 113 -0.15 -5.23 0.03
CA LEU A 113 1.22 -5.57 0.41
C LEU A 113 1.23 -6.85 1.26
N THR A 114 2.09 -7.80 0.89
CA THR A 114 2.35 -9.02 1.66
C THR A 114 3.80 -9.05 2.13
N ILE A 115 4.04 -9.21 3.43
CA ILE A 115 5.40 -9.30 4.02
C ILE A 115 5.56 -10.65 4.73
N ARG A 116 6.65 -11.37 4.43
CA ARG A 116 6.97 -12.68 4.99
C ARG A 116 8.07 -12.58 6.04
N PHE A 117 7.68 -12.20 7.26
CA PHE A 117 8.62 -12.16 8.38
C PHE A 117 8.99 -13.55 8.93
N ASP A 118 8.33 -14.60 8.46
CA ASP A 118 8.61 -16.01 8.76
C ASP A 118 9.82 -16.57 7.98
N LYS A 119 10.30 -15.84 6.97
CA LYS A 119 11.42 -16.22 6.12
C LYS A 119 12.71 -15.43 6.45
N PRO A 120 13.91 -15.95 6.10
CA PRO A 120 15.15 -15.21 6.26
C PRO A 120 15.16 -13.92 5.44
N SER A 121 15.85 -12.89 5.96
CA SER A 121 15.94 -11.58 5.30
C SER A 121 16.94 -11.59 4.15
N ILE A 122 16.62 -10.85 3.11
CA ILE A 122 17.37 -10.72 1.87
C ILE A 122 18.19 -9.43 1.92
N CYS A 123 19.49 -9.49 1.58
CA CYS A 123 20.30 -8.29 1.41
C CYS A 123 20.06 -7.68 0.03
N ILE A 124 19.66 -6.41 -0.02
CA ILE A 124 19.44 -5.64 -1.26
C ILE A 124 20.13 -4.28 -1.18
N SER A 125 20.27 -3.62 -2.33
CA SER A 125 20.73 -2.22 -2.34
C SER A 125 19.62 -1.29 -1.85
N GLN A 126 20.00 -0.16 -1.24
CA GLN A 126 19.04 0.83 -0.73
C GLN A 126 18.13 1.43 -1.83
N GLN A 127 18.63 1.50 -3.08
CA GLN A 127 17.85 1.97 -4.24
C GLN A 127 16.70 1.02 -4.60
N GLN A 128 16.80 -0.25 -4.20
CA GLN A 128 15.80 -1.29 -4.48
C GLN A 128 14.76 -1.46 -3.34
N ASP A 129 14.78 -0.58 -2.33
CA ASP A 129 13.97 -0.72 -1.12
C ASP A 129 12.51 -0.25 -1.27
N LEU A 130 11.76 -0.93 -2.16
CA LEU A 130 10.36 -0.64 -2.42
C LEU A 130 9.51 -0.73 -1.15
N LEU A 131 9.79 -1.71 -0.29
CA LEU A 131 8.98 -1.98 0.89
C LEU A 131 9.02 -0.82 1.90
N SER A 132 10.20 -0.27 2.20
CA SER A 132 10.28 0.81 3.19
C SER A 132 9.57 2.07 2.69
N ILE A 133 9.76 2.47 1.43
CA ILE A 133 9.11 3.68 0.91
C ILE A 133 7.59 3.51 0.81
N PHE A 134 7.12 2.31 0.47
CA PHE A 134 5.70 1.95 0.50
C PHE A 134 5.12 2.10 1.90
N LEU A 135 5.76 1.49 2.91
CA LEU A 135 5.32 1.57 4.31
C LEU A 135 5.35 3.01 4.86
N ILE A 136 6.36 3.81 4.50
CA ILE A 136 6.45 5.23 4.89
C ILE A 136 5.27 6.02 4.30
N THR A 137 4.96 5.79 3.02
CA THR A 137 3.89 6.49 2.31
C THR A 137 2.54 6.20 2.95
N GLU A 138 2.24 4.93 3.22
CA GLU A 138 1.03 4.50 3.94
C GLU A 138 0.93 5.14 5.33
N TYR A 139 1.99 4.98 6.11
CA TYR A 139 2.05 5.46 7.47
C TYR A 139 1.81 6.98 7.56
N LEU A 140 2.48 7.78 6.71
CA LEU A 140 2.34 9.23 6.72
C LEU A 140 0.94 9.70 6.27
N ASN A 141 0.28 8.98 5.36
CA ASN A 141 -1.09 9.25 4.95
C ASN A 141 -2.08 9.06 6.11
N ILE A 142 -1.99 7.94 6.80
CA ILE A 142 -2.85 7.64 7.97
C ILE A 142 -2.58 8.66 9.08
N LEU A 143 -1.30 8.93 9.36
CA LEU A 143 -0.91 9.84 10.43
C LEU A 143 -1.38 11.28 10.17
N GLN A 144 -1.33 11.74 8.93
CA GLN A 144 -1.88 13.04 8.55
C GLN A 144 -3.38 13.13 8.81
N ARG A 145 -4.16 12.07 8.52
CA ARG A 145 -5.60 12.01 8.83
C ARG A 145 -5.87 12.06 10.33
N ILE A 146 -5.10 11.30 11.10
CA ILE A 146 -5.18 11.31 12.57
C ILE A 146 -4.93 12.73 13.10
N VAL A 147 -3.84 13.37 12.66
CA VAL A 147 -3.49 14.73 13.11
C VAL A 147 -4.56 15.75 12.75
N ARG A 148 -5.19 15.65 11.56
CA ARG A 148 -6.33 16.53 11.19
C ARG A 148 -7.50 16.44 12.17
N LYS A 149 -7.73 15.27 12.77
CA LYS A 149 -8.78 15.04 13.79
C LYS A 149 -8.31 15.36 15.22
N GLY A 150 -7.01 15.55 15.41
CA GLY A 150 -6.36 15.67 16.70
C GLY A 150 -5.90 14.32 17.26
N LEU A 151 -4.75 14.33 17.94
CA LEU A 151 -4.22 13.11 18.57
C LEU A 151 -5.18 12.61 19.65
N LYS A 152 -5.43 11.31 19.65
CA LYS A 152 -6.19 10.61 20.68
C LYS A 152 -5.54 10.83 22.03
N LYS A 153 -6.31 11.36 22.97
CA LYS A 153 -5.98 11.35 24.40
C LYS A 153 -6.33 10.00 24.99
N SER A 154 -5.49 9.50 25.88
CA SER A 154 -5.69 8.22 26.57
C SER A 154 -5.49 8.41 28.07
N TYR A 155 -6.16 7.57 28.86
CA TYR A 155 -5.90 7.48 30.29
C TYR A 155 -4.69 6.58 30.53
N TYR A 156 -3.67 7.11 31.21
CA TYR A 156 -2.54 6.31 31.69
C TYR A 156 -2.20 6.67 33.14
N ARG A 157 -1.57 5.72 33.85
CA ARG A 157 -1.19 5.92 35.26
C ARG A 157 0.21 6.51 35.32
N VAL A 158 0.34 7.58 36.10
CA VAL A 158 1.62 8.19 36.43
C VAL A 158 1.91 7.93 37.91
N GLU A 159 3.15 7.58 38.21
CA GLU A 159 3.69 7.54 39.57
C GLU A 159 4.71 8.66 39.70
N GLU A 160 4.44 9.62 40.58
CA GLU A 160 5.24 10.83 40.73
C GLU A 160 5.44 11.15 42.21
N ASN A 161 6.61 11.68 42.56
CA ASN A 161 6.85 12.22 43.89
C ASN A 161 6.47 13.70 43.93
N LEU A 162 5.31 14.01 44.51
CA LEU A 162 4.75 15.35 44.53
C LEU A 162 5.19 16.12 45.77
N ASN A 163 5.68 17.34 45.57
CA ASN A 163 6.06 18.22 46.66
C ASN A 163 4.85 18.97 47.21
N ASN A 164 4.64 18.93 48.53
CA ASN A 164 3.57 19.64 49.24
C ASN A 164 2.15 19.41 48.67
N LYS A 165 1.93 18.28 47.96
CA LYS A 165 0.70 18.02 47.23
C LYS A 165 0.36 16.53 47.24
N VAL A 166 -0.93 16.24 47.31
CA VAL A 166 -1.49 14.90 47.16
C VAL A 166 -2.36 14.87 45.91
N LYS A 167 -2.23 13.81 45.10
CA LYS A 167 -3.07 13.61 43.92
C LYS A 167 -3.34 12.13 43.70
N GLY A 168 -4.61 11.73 43.67
CA GLY A 168 -5.00 10.32 43.51
C GLY A 168 -4.57 9.45 44.70
N HIS A 169 -4.00 8.28 44.43
CA HIS A 169 -3.67 7.29 45.45
C HIS A 169 -2.24 7.47 45.98
N ILE A 170 -2.08 7.66 47.29
CA ILE A 170 -0.75 7.77 47.94
C ILE A 170 -0.14 6.37 48.08
N LEU A 171 1.08 6.19 47.57
CA LEU A 171 1.86 4.98 47.78
C LEU A 171 2.61 5.09 49.11
N VAL A 172 1.93 4.74 50.20
CA VAL A 172 2.41 4.92 51.57
C VAL A 172 3.79 4.33 51.80
N SER A 173 4.01 3.06 51.46
CA SER A 173 5.30 2.38 51.67
C SER A 173 6.45 3.09 50.94
N ARG A 174 6.23 3.54 49.70
CA ARG A 174 7.25 4.26 48.93
C ARG A 174 7.47 5.67 49.46
N THR A 175 6.41 6.33 49.93
CA THR A 175 6.51 7.66 50.57
C THR A 175 7.34 7.59 51.85
N ILE A 176 7.12 6.57 52.68
CA ILE A 176 7.92 6.34 53.89
C ILE A 176 9.40 6.16 53.53
N GLN A 177 9.71 5.24 52.60
CA GLN A 177 11.08 4.91 52.23
C GLN A 177 11.81 6.05 51.51
N ARG A 178 11.14 6.75 50.61
CA ARG A 178 11.78 7.76 49.74
C ARG A 178 11.85 9.14 50.40
N ASN A 179 10.85 9.50 51.20
CA ASN A 179 10.67 10.87 51.69
C ASN A 179 10.76 10.94 53.22
N LEU A 180 9.89 10.25 53.96
CA LEU A 180 9.83 10.37 55.42
C LEU A 180 11.14 9.95 56.09
N ALA A 181 11.74 8.83 55.64
CA ALA A 181 13.04 8.37 56.13
C ALA A 181 14.20 9.35 55.85
N LYS A 182 14.01 10.32 54.93
CA LYS A 182 14.99 11.36 54.57
C LYS A 182 14.59 12.75 55.09
N GLY A 183 13.62 12.84 55.99
CA GLY A 183 13.14 14.09 56.58
C GLY A 183 12.28 14.97 55.66
N ARG A 184 11.88 14.48 54.47
CA ARG A 184 11.01 15.21 53.54
C ARG A 184 9.55 14.92 53.86
N ILE A 185 9.02 15.54 54.91
CA ILE A 185 7.72 15.16 55.50
C ILE A 185 6.54 15.52 54.59
N THR A 186 6.68 16.55 53.76
CA THR A 186 5.59 17.06 52.93
C THR A 186 5.55 16.50 51.50
N ASP A 187 6.57 15.74 51.11
CA ASP A 187 6.64 15.09 49.80
C ASP A 187 5.86 13.76 49.82
N ASN A 188 5.01 13.53 48.82
CA ASN A 188 4.17 12.35 48.74
C ASN A 188 4.35 11.63 47.41
N VAL A 189 4.72 10.34 47.47
CA VAL A 189 4.74 9.50 46.26
C VAL A 189 3.31 9.09 45.94
N CYS A 190 2.79 9.62 44.84
CA CYS A 190 1.40 9.47 44.44
C CYS A 190 1.29 8.73 43.11
N ARG A 191 0.22 7.93 42.97
CA ARG A 191 -0.18 7.28 41.73
C ARG A 191 -1.56 7.76 41.32
N TYR A 192 -1.66 8.35 40.13
CA TYR A 192 -2.91 8.92 39.62
C TYR A 192 -3.06 8.72 38.12
N GLN A 193 -4.29 8.87 37.62
CA GLN A 193 -4.57 8.79 36.18
C GLN A 193 -4.44 10.18 35.54
N VAL A 194 -3.83 10.21 34.36
CA VAL A 194 -3.71 11.39 33.50
C VAL A 194 -4.46 11.11 32.21
N TYR A 195 -5.25 12.07 31.75
CA TYR A 195 -5.89 12.06 30.45
C TYR A 195 -5.17 13.04 29.52
N ASP A 196 -4.25 12.52 28.71
CA ASP A 196 -3.43 13.34 27.83
C ASP A 196 -3.02 12.58 26.56
N ILE A 197 -2.39 13.30 25.64
CA ILE A 197 -1.89 12.77 24.37
C ILE A 197 -0.58 11.99 24.52
N ASP A 198 0.11 12.07 25.64
CA ASP A 198 1.37 11.35 25.87
C ASP A 198 1.13 9.87 26.23
N SER A 199 0.46 9.16 25.32
CA SER A 199 0.10 7.76 25.47
C SER A 199 1.09 6.85 24.76
N PRO A 200 1.21 5.56 25.16
CA PRO A 200 2.09 4.60 24.50
C PRO A 200 1.90 4.55 22.98
N GLU A 201 0.66 4.63 22.48
CA GLU A 201 0.36 4.66 21.05
C GLU A 201 0.99 5.85 20.36
N ASN A 202 0.77 7.06 20.90
CA ASN A 202 1.31 8.27 20.32
C ASN A 202 2.85 8.30 20.40
N ARG A 203 3.47 7.69 21.42
CA ARG A 203 4.93 7.52 21.48
C ARG A 203 5.45 6.54 20.40
N ILE A 204 4.74 5.44 20.12
CA ILE A 204 5.06 4.53 19.00
C ILE A 204 5.00 5.29 17.68
N LEU A 205 3.92 6.06 17.46
CA LEU A 205 3.77 6.88 16.27
C LEU A 205 4.90 7.91 16.17
N LYS A 206 5.16 8.69 17.22
CA LYS A 206 6.27 9.67 17.22
C LYS A 206 7.61 9.03 16.84
N LYS A 207 7.90 7.86 17.39
CA LYS A 207 9.13 7.13 17.08
C LYS A 207 9.18 6.68 15.62
N ALA A 208 8.11 6.11 15.07
CA ALA A 208 8.06 5.74 13.65
C ALA A 208 8.18 6.97 12.73
N LEU A 209 7.59 8.11 13.09
CA LEU A 209 7.73 9.38 12.36
C LEU A 209 9.20 9.84 12.29
N ALA A 210 9.96 9.70 13.38
CA ALA A 210 11.38 10.02 13.39
C ALA A 210 12.19 9.13 12.42
N PHE A 211 11.87 7.84 12.32
CA PHE A 211 12.47 6.94 11.33
C PHE A 211 12.11 7.35 9.91
N CYS A 212 10.84 7.65 9.64
CA CYS A 212 10.38 8.10 8.32
C CYS A 212 11.14 9.35 7.88
N LYS A 213 11.28 10.34 8.77
CA LYS A 213 12.02 11.57 8.49
C LYS A 213 13.47 11.28 8.08
N LYS A 214 14.17 10.44 8.84
CA LYS A 214 15.56 10.10 8.52
C LYS A 214 15.68 9.32 7.20
N GLN A 215 14.76 8.39 6.94
CA GLN A 215 14.82 7.57 5.74
C GLN A 215 14.47 8.36 4.47
N LEU A 216 13.55 9.33 4.54
CA LEU A 216 13.25 10.20 3.39
C LEU A 216 14.46 11.01 2.92
N GLU A 217 15.35 11.43 3.83
CA GLU A 217 16.60 12.10 3.44
C GLU A 217 17.47 11.21 2.54
N VAL A 218 17.47 9.90 2.77
CA VAL A 218 18.21 8.93 1.96
C VAL A 218 17.58 8.78 0.57
N TYR A 219 16.24 8.79 0.50
CA TYR A 219 15.51 8.62 -0.76
C TYR A 219 15.49 9.85 -1.67
N LYS A 220 15.88 11.03 -1.18
CA LYS A 220 15.94 12.27 -1.99
C LYS A 220 16.72 12.13 -3.29
N HIS A 221 17.69 11.23 -3.31
CA HIS A 221 18.56 11.00 -4.47
C HIS A 221 17.98 10.01 -5.49
N ALA A 222 16.89 9.30 -5.14
CA ALA A 222 16.30 8.25 -5.98
C ALA A 222 14.83 8.53 -6.36
N LEU A 223 14.09 9.29 -5.57
CA LEU A 223 12.64 9.47 -5.69
C LEU A 223 12.23 10.91 -5.33
N ASP A 224 11.11 11.39 -5.88
CA ASP A 224 10.51 12.66 -5.43
C ASP A 224 9.82 12.48 -4.07
N THR A 225 10.50 12.94 -3.01
CA THR A 225 10.00 12.86 -1.64
C THR A 225 9.23 14.11 -1.18
N LYS A 226 9.11 15.16 -2.01
CA LYS A 226 8.57 16.48 -1.61
C LYS A 226 7.17 16.38 -1.00
N ALA A 227 6.32 15.55 -1.57
CA ALA A 227 4.95 15.34 -1.07
C ALA A 227 4.93 14.71 0.32
N LEU A 228 5.81 13.75 0.59
CA LEU A 228 5.94 13.07 1.88
C LEU A 228 6.58 14.00 2.92
N GLU A 229 7.59 14.78 2.55
CA GLU A 229 8.18 15.78 3.44
C GLU A 229 7.16 16.83 3.89
N LYS A 230 6.29 17.28 2.98
CA LYS A 230 5.20 18.21 3.30
C LYS A 230 4.27 17.62 4.36
N LYS A 231 4.00 16.31 4.29
CA LYS A 231 3.22 15.59 5.32
C LYS A 231 3.96 15.55 6.65
N ILE A 232 5.26 15.26 6.66
CA ILE A 232 6.07 15.30 7.89
C ILE A 232 6.01 16.68 8.53
N ARG A 233 6.24 17.76 7.77
CA ARG A 233 6.17 19.14 8.29
C ARG A 233 4.81 19.48 8.89
N TYR A 234 3.73 18.97 8.30
CA TYR A 234 2.37 19.15 8.82
C TYR A 234 2.11 18.36 10.11
N VAL A 235 2.58 17.12 10.17
CA VAL A 235 2.30 16.18 11.28
C VAL A 235 3.18 16.46 12.51
N GLN A 236 4.47 16.75 12.29
CA GLN A 236 5.50 16.79 13.33
C GLN A 236 5.14 17.69 14.53
N PRO A 237 4.61 18.92 14.36
CA PRO A 237 4.27 19.80 15.48
C PRO A 237 3.24 19.20 16.45
N SER A 238 2.35 18.32 15.97
CA SER A 238 1.32 17.71 16.81
C SER A 238 1.90 16.76 17.87
N PHE A 239 3.15 16.32 17.70
CA PHE A 239 3.84 15.38 18.59
C PHE A 239 4.80 16.06 19.58
N GLU A 240 4.87 17.39 19.63
CA GLU A 240 5.80 18.11 20.52
C GLU A 240 5.62 17.77 22.01
N ARG A 241 4.37 17.63 22.47
CA ARG A 241 4.04 17.27 23.85
C ARG A 241 3.95 15.76 24.10
N VAL A 242 4.32 14.93 23.12
CA VAL A 242 4.36 13.47 23.25
C VAL A 242 5.80 13.07 23.58
N GLY A 243 6.01 12.24 24.59
CA GLY A 243 7.34 11.78 25.00
C GLY A 243 8.00 10.86 23.98
N ASP A 244 9.33 10.77 24.03
CA ASP A 244 10.12 9.91 23.12
C ASP A 244 10.39 8.51 23.71
N GLU A 245 10.15 8.34 25.01
CA GLU A 245 10.52 7.12 25.73
C GLU A 245 9.48 6.01 25.58
N ILE A 246 9.85 4.97 24.85
CA ILE A 246 9.14 3.70 24.83
C ILE A 246 10.10 2.53 24.56
N SER A 247 9.98 1.47 25.38
CA SER A 247 10.84 0.30 25.26
C SER A 247 10.46 -0.57 24.05
N VAL A 248 11.45 -1.25 23.47
CA VAL A 248 11.22 -2.16 22.33
C VAL A 248 10.22 -3.27 22.68
N LYS A 249 10.28 -3.78 23.91
CA LYS A 249 9.32 -4.77 24.40
C LYS A 249 7.89 -4.19 24.39
N ALA A 250 7.70 -3.00 24.94
CA ALA A 250 6.40 -2.34 24.95
C ALA A 250 5.86 -2.10 23.55
N MET A 251 6.70 -1.63 22.62
CA MET A 251 6.31 -1.44 21.21
C MET A 251 5.86 -2.75 20.57
N LYS A 252 6.59 -3.85 20.75
CA LYS A 252 6.26 -5.16 20.17
C LYS A 252 4.97 -5.77 20.73
N THR A 253 4.71 -5.59 22.02
CA THR A 253 3.54 -6.17 22.70
C THR A 253 2.30 -5.29 22.61
N PHE A 254 2.45 -4.05 22.17
CA PHE A 254 1.35 -3.10 22.13
C PHE A 254 0.27 -3.58 21.15
N LYS A 255 -0.96 -3.71 21.66
CA LYS A 255 -2.15 -4.02 20.86
C LYS A 255 -3.05 -2.78 20.88
N GLY A 256 -3.27 -2.19 19.70
CA GLY A 256 -4.19 -1.07 19.58
C GLY A 256 -5.62 -1.48 19.93
N ASN A 257 -6.47 -0.48 20.21
CA ASN A 257 -7.89 -0.71 20.40
C ASN A 257 -8.59 -0.67 19.03
N PRO A 258 -9.21 -1.78 18.57
CA PRO A 258 -9.88 -1.85 17.25
C PRO A 258 -11.05 -0.86 17.08
N VAL A 259 -11.60 -0.33 18.19
CA VAL A 259 -12.64 0.71 18.15
C VAL A 259 -12.13 1.95 17.40
N PHE A 260 -10.86 2.30 17.59
CA PHE A 260 -10.22 3.42 16.88
C PHE A 260 -9.47 2.89 15.66
N LYS A 261 -10.21 2.46 14.63
CA LYS A 261 -9.67 1.77 13.43
C LYS A 261 -8.45 2.48 12.83
N GLU A 262 -8.53 3.78 12.54
CA GLU A 262 -7.41 4.54 11.95
C GLU A 262 -6.16 4.51 12.84
N TYR A 263 -6.33 4.61 14.15
CA TYR A 263 -5.24 4.55 15.13
C TYR A 263 -4.63 3.15 15.23
N PHE A 264 -5.49 2.13 15.24
CA PHE A 264 -5.08 0.73 15.23
C PHE A 264 -4.20 0.46 14.01
N THR A 265 -4.67 0.81 12.81
CA THR A 265 -3.93 0.66 11.56
C THR A 265 -2.62 1.48 11.57
N ALA A 266 -2.65 2.73 12.04
CA ALA A 266 -1.43 3.56 12.13
C ALA A 266 -0.34 2.91 13.00
N VAL A 267 -0.75 2.31 14.12
CA VAL A 267 0.18 1.63 15.04
C VAL A 267 0.70 0.34 14.42
N GLU A 268 -0.12 -0.42 13.69
CA GLU A 268 0.35 -1.60 12.95
C GLU A 268 1.42 -1.23 11.92
N TYR A 269 1.18 -0.20 11.09
CA TYR A 269 2.18 0.29 10.13
C TYR A 269 3.44 0.82 10.84
N ALA A 270 3.28 1.55 11.95
CA ALA A 270 4.41 2.01 12.75
C ALA A 270 5.25 0.84 13.28
N GLN A 271 4.61 -0.22 13.79
CA GLN A 271 5.29 -1.43 14.25
C GLN A 271 5.98 -2.17 13.10
N LEU A 272 5.36 -2.25 11.91
CA LEU A 272 5.97 -2.84 10.72
C LEU A 272 7.23 -2.07 10.30
N LEU A 273 7.15 -0.74 10.22
CA LEU A 273 8.28 0.14 9.92
C LEU A 273 9.41 -0.04 10.94
N LEU A 274 9.08 0.04 12.23
CA LEU A 274 10.07 -0.10 13.30
C LEU A 274 10.69 -1.50 13.31
N ARG A 275 9.90 -2.56 13.07
CA ARG A 275 10.41 -3.94 12.92
C ARG A 275 11.35 -4.07 11.73
N ARG A 276 11.04 -3.42 10.60
CA ARG A 276 11.88 -3.45 9.40
C ARG A 276 13.27 -2.91 9.67
N PHE A 277 13.40 -1.84 10.46
CA PHE A 277 14.69 -1.28 10.84
C PHE A 277 15.23 -1.83 12.17
N SER A 278 14.78 -3.02 12.60
CA SER A 278 15.20 -3.65 13.87
C SER A 278 15.10 -2.73 15.10
N TYR A 279 14.20 -1.74 15.07
CA TYR A 279 14.01 -0.70 16.07
C TYR A 279 15.25 0.18 16.31
N ASP A 280 16.23 0.17 15.40
CA ASP A 280 17.47 0.94 15.45
C ASP A 280 17.55 1.96 14.31
N ILE A 281 17.50 3.24 14.68
CA ILE A 281 17.50 4.35 13.73
C ILE A 281 18.85 4.51 13.04
N THR A 282 19.94 3.94 13.58
CA THR A 282 21.29 4.04 13.00
C THR A 282 21.46 3.20 11.73
N LEU A 283 20.60 2.19 11.53
CA LEU A 283 20.60 1.34 10.34
C LEU A 283 20.11 2.06 9.07
N VAL A 284 19.45 3.22 9.23
CA VAL A 284 18.98 4.08 8.14
C VAL A 284 20.17 4.73 7.42
N GLY A 285 20.23 4.58 6.09
CA GLY A 285 21.21 5.23 5.22
C GLY A 285 22.43 4.39 4.86
N LYS A 286 22.41 3.08 5.14
CA LYS A 286 23.44 2.15 4.65
C LYS A 286 23.22 1.86 3.15
N SER A 287 24.31 1.64 2.41
CA SER A 287 24.24 1.29 0.97
C SER A 287 23.57 -0.06 0.72
N GLN A 288 23.78 -1.01 1.66
CA GLN A 288 23.09 -2.29 1.70
C GLN A 288 22.16 -2.35 2.91
N ILE A 289 20.99 -2.95 2.67
CA ILE A 289 19.95 -3.13 3.66
C ILE A 289 19.44 -4.57 3.64
N VAL A 290 18.85 -4.98 4.75
CA VAL A 290 18.14 -6.25 4.86
C VAL A 290 16.63 -6.02 4.74
N THR A 291 15.97 -6.81 3.90
CA THR A 291 14.51 -6.81 3.72
C THR A 291 13.94 -8.19 4.00
N PRO A 292 12.80 -8.33 4.71
CA PRO A 292 12.04 -9.58 4.61
C PRO A 292 11.54 -9.74 3.16
N PRO A 293 11.27 -10.97 2.69
CA PRO A 293 10.58 -11.18 1.43
C PRO A 293 9.22 -10.48 1.42
N PHE A 294 8.86 -9.85 0.32
CA PHE A 294 7.60 -9.13 0.18
C PHE A 294 7.13 -9.07 -1.27
N TRP A 295 5.81 -8.88 -1.43
CA TRP A 295 5.15 -8.72 -2.72
C TRP A 295 4.12 -7.58 -2.63
N ILE A 296 4.10 -6.71 -3.64
CA ILE A 296 3.17 -5.60 -3.84
C ILE A 296 2.31 -5.92 -5.06
N ASP A 297 1.00 -5.76 -4.92
CA ASP A 297 0.04 -5.95 -6.00
C ASP A 297 -0.08 -4.68 -6.86
N MET A 298 0.46 -4.72 -8.07
CA MET A 298 0.41 -3.56 -8.98
C MET A 298 -0.94 -3.38 -9.66
N SER A 299 -1.71 -4.47 -9.84
CA SER A 299 -3.08 -4.35 -10.38
C SER A 299 -3.94 -3.55 -9.41
N LYS A 300 -3.91 -3.94 -8.14
CA LYS A 300 -4.64 -3.25 -7.09
C LYS A 300 -4.16 -1.82 -6.86
N LEU A 301 -2.84 -1.57 -6.92
CA LEU A 301 -2.32 -0.21 -6.83
C LEU A 301 -2.86 0.68 -7.97
N PHE A 302 -2.92 0.13 -9.18
CA PHE A 302 -3.45 0.82 -10.35
C PHE A 302 -4.96 1.09 -10.20
N GLU A 303 -5.73 0.14 -9.69
CA GLU A 303 -7.15 0.33 -9.41
C GLU A 303 -7.38 1.49 -8.40
N LEU A 304 -6.65 1.53 -7.30
CA LEU A 304 -6.77 2.59 -6.30
C LEU A 304 -6.36 3.96 -6.87
N TYR A 305 -5.33 3.97 -7.73
CA TYR A 305 -4.88 5.17 -8.44
C TYR A 305 -5.97 5.72 -9.37
N VAL A 306 -6.58 4.85 -10.20
CA VAL A 306 -7.66 5.22 -11.12
C VAL A 306 -8.89 5.69 -10.34
N TYR A 307 -9.26 5.01 -9.25
CA TYR A 307 -10.38 5.43 -8.39
C TYR A 307 -10.18 6.86 -7.87
N GLY A 308 -9.00 7.16 -7.34
CA GLY A 308 -8.67 8.50 -6.84
C GLY A 308 -8.72 9.58 -7.92
N LYS A 309 -8.49 9.23 -9.20
CA LYS A 309 -8.63 10.15 -10.34
C LYS A 309 -10.10 10.32 -10.73
N LEU A 310 -10.88 9.24 -10.78
CA LEU A 310 -12.32 9.29 -11.08
C LEU A 310 -13.10 10.06 -10.01
N LYS A 311 -12.80 9.87 -8.72
CA LYS A 311 -13.45 10.59 -7.59
C LYS A 311 -13.22 12.10 -7.60
N LYS A 312 -12.10 12.56 -8.17
CA LYS A 312 -11.84 14.00 -8.35
C LYS A 312 -12.76 14.63 -9.40
N ILE A 313 -13.29 13.83 -10.32
CA ILE A 313 -14.18 14.28 -11.40
C ILE A 313 -15.63 14.09 -10.97
N PHE A 314 -15.99 12.87 -10.58
CA PHE A 314 -17.33 12.50 -10.17
C PHE A 314 -17.50 12.67 -8.66
N THR A 315 -17.79 13.91 -8.26
CA THR A 315 -17.90 14.33 -6.86
C THR A 315 -19.32 14.23 -6.30
N GLY A 316 -20.31 13.94 -7.14
CA GLY A 316 -21.69 13.75 -6.73
C GLY A 316 -21.87 12.50 -5.87
N LYS A 317 -22.94 12.51 -5.06
CA LYS A 317 -23.22 11.44 -4.11
C LYS A 317 -23.49 10.13 -4.86
N ARG A 318 -22.68 9.10 -4.60
CA ARG A 318 -22.74 7.78 -5.25
C ARG A 318 -22.58 7.81 -6.78
N GLU A 319 -21.99 8.87 -7.35
CA GLU A 319 -21.73 8.91 -8.80
C GLU A 319 -20.73 7.84 -9.21
N ILE A 320 -19.63 7.69 -8.47
CA ILE A 320 -18.66 6.63 -8.69
C ILE A 320 -18.61 5.76 -7.44
N GLN A 321 -18.82 4.46 -7.62
CA GLN A 321 -18.81 3.45 -6.56
C GLN A 321 -17.70 2.45 -6.85
N TYR A 322 -16.88 2.15 -5.85
CA TYR A 322 -15.79 1.16 -5.93
C TYR A 322 -16.24 -0.17 -5.33
N HIS A 323 -15.87 -1.29 -5.94
CA HIS A 323 -16.11 -2.64 -5.42
C HIS A 323 -17.59 -2.97 -5.19
N VAL A 324 -18.42 -2.66 -6.19
CA VAL A 324 -19.85 -3.01 -6.15
C VAL A 324 -19.98 -4.53 -6.27
N LYS A 325 -20.60 -5.18 -5.28
CA LYS A 325 -20.78 -6.64 -5.29
C LYS A 325 -22.10 -7.02 -5.94
N ALA A 326 -22.08 -7.89 -6.94
CA ALA A 326 -23.26 -8.40 -7.63
C ALA A 326 -23.04 -9.85 -8.08
N HIS A 327 -24.00 -10.75 -7.81
CA HIS A 327 -23.95 -12.16 -8.21
C HIS A 327 -22.57 -12.84 -7.97
N TYR A 328 -22.11 -12.82 -6.71
CA TYR A 328 -20.81 -13.36 -6.28
C TYR A 328 -19.57 -12.73 -6.94
N GLN A 329 -19.76 -11.73 -7.79
CA GLN A 329 -18.70 -10.95 -8.45
C GLN A 329 -18.58 -9.56 -7.81
N GLU A 330 -17.45 -8.93 -8.03
CA GLU A 330 -17.09 -7.62 -7.52
C GLU A 330 -16.53 -6.81 -8.68
N LEU A 331 -17.22 -5.74 -9.05
CA LEU A 331 -16.80 -4.85 -10.14
C LEU A 331 -15.84 -3.81 -9.57
N ASP A 332 -14.81 -3.43 -10.33
CA ASP A 332 -13.93 -2.33 -9.94
C ASP A 332 -14.74 -1.05 -9.73
N TYR A 333 -15.38 -0.52 -10.78
CA TYR A 333 -16.18 0.69 -10.65
C TYR A 333 -17.53 0.65 -11.36
N LEU A 334 -18.52 1.22 -10.68
CA LEU A 334 -19.81 1.56 -11.26
C LEU A 334 -19.96 3.08 -11.27
N LEU A 335 -20.02 3.65 -12.47
CA LEU A 335 -20.26 5.07 -12.70
C LEU A 335 -21.74 5.27 -13.04
N ASN A 336 -22.47 5.95 -12.15
CA ASN A 336 -23.81 6.48 -12.35
C ASN A 336 -23.75 8.02 -12.37
N PRO A 337 -23.41 8.62 -13.51
CA PRO A 337 -23.13 10.05 -13.60
C PRO A 337 -24.44 10.86 -13.50
N THR A 338 -24.39 12.02 -12.84
CA THR A 338 -25.57 12.92 -12.77
C THR A 338 -25.71 13.77 -14.04
N GLU A 339 -24.58 14.18 -14.63
CA GLU A 339 -24.55 15.13 -15.75
C GLU A 339 -24.35 14.44 -17.11
N TRP A 340 -23.83 13.21 -17.13
CA TRP A 340 -23.74 12.44 -18.37
C TRP A 340 -25.04 11.69 -18.61
N THR A 341 -25.27 11.29 -19.86
CA THR A 341 -26.56 10.69 -20.24
C THR A 341 -26.67 9.22 -19.81
N GLU A 342 -25.54 8.50 -19.78
CA GLU A 342 -25.55 7.05 -19.65
C GLU A 342 -24.48 6.54 -18.65
N PRO A 343 -24.78 5.48 -17.88
CA PRO A 343 -23.85 4.91 -16.91
C PRO A 343 -22.79 4.01 -17.54
N TYR A 344 -21.73 3.77 -16.77
CA TYR A 344 -20.64 2.87 -17.15
C TYR A 344 -20.36 1.81 -16.08
N VAL A 345 -20.08 0.60 -16.54
CA VAL A 345 -19.24 -0.34 -15.81
C VAL A 345 -17.80 -0.11 -16.26
N ILE A 346 -16.92 0.19 -15.30
CA ILE A 346 -15.53 0.52 -15.56
C ILE A 346 -14.65 -0.51 -14.85
N ASP A 347 -13.59 -0.92 -15.54
CA ASP A 347 -12.62 -1.89 -15.04
C ASP A 347 -11.19 -1.38 -15.31
N ALA A 348 -10.32 -1.44 -14.30
CA ALA A 348 -8.94 -0.98 -14.39
C ALA A 348 -8.02 -2.19 -14.62
N LYS A 349 -7.44 -2.29 -15.82
CA LYS A 349 -6.49 -3.34 -16.16
C LYS A 349 -5.08 -2.79 -16.27
N TYR A 350 -4.20 -3.23 -15.37
CA TYR A 350 -2.77 -2.91 -15.41
C TYR A 350 -2.04 -3.68 -16.53
N LYS A 351 -2.40 -3.37 -17.79
CA LYS A 351 -1.96 -4.07 -19.01
C LYS A 351 -1.66 -3.06 -20.15
N PRO A 352 -0.42 -2.52 -20.24
CA PRO A 352 -0.03 -1.52 -21.25
C PRO A 352 -0.22 -1.96 -22.71
N ARG A 353 -0.23 -3.28 -22.96
CA ARG A 353 -0.46 -3.85 -24.29
C ARG A 353 -1.81 -3.47 -24.92
N TYR A 354 -2.78 -3.02 -24.12
CA TYR A 354 -4.10 -2.58 -24.60
C TYR A 354 -4.10 -1.31 -25.43
N LYS A 355 -2.95 -0.61 -25.46
CA LYS A 355 -2.68 0.46 -26.43
C LYS A 355 -2.70 -0.04 -27.88
N GLN A 356 -2.24 -1.26 -28.15
CA GLN A 356 -2.03 -1.75 -29.52
C GLN A 356 -3.35 -2.16 -30.21
N GLY A 357 -3.36 -2.14 -31.55
CA GLY A 357 -4.54 -2.42 -32.39
C GLY A 357 -5.17 -3.81 -32.25
N GLY A 358 -4.46 -4.77 -31.62
CA GLY A 358 -5.00 -6.10 -31.27
C GLY A 358 -6.00 -6.09 -30.09
N GLY A 359 -6.08 -4.99 -29.34
CA GLY A 359 -7.17 -4.72 -28.41
C GLY A 359 -7.12 -5.46 -27.06
N ILE A 360 -8.28 -5.44 -26.40
CA ILE A 360 -8.55 -6.04 -25.09
C ILE A 360 -8.60 -7.57 -25.23
N THR A 361 -8.03 -8.32 -24.29
CA THR A 361 -8.14 -9.79 -24.31
C THR A 361 -9.59 -10.23 -24.19
N MET A 362 -9.93 -11.34 -24.84
CA MET A 362 -11.27 -11.91 -24.82
C MET A 362 -11.82 -12.14 -23.41
N ASP A 363 -10.98 -12.58 -22.46
CA ASP A 363 -11.42 -12.85 -21.08
C ASP A 363 -11.78 -11.56 -20.34
N ASP A 364 -10.92 -10.54 -20.37
CA ASP A 364 -11.26 -9.21 -19.81
C ASP A 364 -12.50 -8.59 -20.48
N ALA A 365 -12.65 -8.74 -21.80
CA ALA A 365 -13.82 -8.23 -22.50
C ALA A 365 -15.11 -8.94 -22.06
N ARG A 366 -15.04 -10.27 -21.85
CA ARG A 366 -16.15 -11.07 -21.31
C ARG A 366 -16.48 -10.71 -19.87
N GLU A 367 -15.47 -10.50 -19.04
CA GLU A 367 -15.61 -10.13 -17.63
C GLU A 367 -16.40 -8.82 -17.49
N VAL A 368 -15.92 -7.74 -18.10
CA VAL A 368 -16.57 -6.42 -18.02
C VAL A 368 -17.95 -6.43 -18.68
N SER A 369 -18.10 -7.15 -19.80
CA SER A 369 -19.41 -7.33 -20.44
C SER A 369 -20.38 -8.12 -19.56
N GLY A 370 -19.90 -9.12 -18.83
CA GLY A 370 -20.70 -9.91 -17.89
C GLY A 370 -21.22 -9.06 -16.75
N TYR A 371 -20.36 -8.22 -16.16
CA TYR A 371 -20.73 -7.25 -15.13
C TYR A 371 -21.85 -6.31 -15.58
N ALA A 372 -21.73 -5.78 -16.80
CA ALA A 372 -22.71 -4.88 -17.42
C ALA A 372 -24.06 -5.56 -17.76
N ARG A 373 -24.20 -6.87 -17.53
CA ARG A 373 -25.44 -7.65 -17.75
C ARG A 373 -26.10 -8.13 -16.46
N LEU A 374 -25.54 -7.82 -15.29
CA LEU A 374 -26.10 -8.30 -14.02
C LEU A 374 -27.36 -7.51 -13.64
N SER A 375 -28.48 -8.20 -13.38
CA SER A 375 -29.77 -7.60 -12.95
C SER A 375 -29.62 -6.64 -11.77
N LYS A 376 -28.76 -6.98 -10.79
CA LYS A 376 -28.49 -6.10 -9.65
C LYS A 376 -27.90 -4.75 -10.08
N ILE A 377 -27.08 -4.71 -11.12
CA ILE A 377 -26.47 -3.47 -11.63
C ILE A 377 -27.52 -2.61 -12.32
N TYR A 378 -28.39 -3.19 -13.14
CA TYR A 378 -29.54 -2.48 -13.71
C TYR A 378 -30.44 -1.88 -12.62
N LYS A 379 -30.75 -2.66 -11.58
CA LYS A 379 -31.53 -2.19 -10.43
C LYS A 379 -30.86 -1.03 -9.68
N GLU A 380 -29.56 -1.11 -9.40
CA GLU A 380 -28.80 -0.02 -8.74
C GLU A 380 -28.77 1.26 -9.59
N LEU A 381 -28.77 1.12 -10.91
CA LEU A 381 -28.80 2.24 -11.87
C LEU A 381 -30.23 2.73 -12.18
N GLY A 382 -31.28 2.06 -11.69
CA GLY A 382 -32.67 2.38 -12.01
C GLY A 382 -33.05 2.11 -13.47
N LEU A 383 -32.37 1.18 -14.14
CA LEU A 383 -32.59 0.81 -15.54
C LEU A 383 -33.54 -0.38 -15.66
N ASN A 384 -34.34 -0.41 -16.73
CA ASN A 384 -35.18 -1.57 -17.07
C ASN A 384 -34.35 -2.60 -17.84
N GLU A 385 -34.27 -3.82 -17.34
CA GLU A 385 -33.44 -4.90 -17.90
C GLU A 385 -33.86 -5.35 -19.31
N GLU A 386 -35.14 -5.19 -19.67
CA GLU A 386 -35.70 -5.63 -20.94
C GLU A 386 -35.63 -4.56 -22.03
N THR A 387 -35.73 -3.28 -21.65
CA THR A 387 -35.84 -2.17 -22.63
C THR A 387 -34.64 -1.26 -22.68
N ALA A 388 -33.80 -1.21 -21.63
CA ALA A 388 -32.63 -0.34 -21.63
C ALA A 388 -31.53 -0.89 -22.54
N LEU A 389 -30.78 0.01 -23.16
CA LEU A 389 -29.59 -0.34 -23.91
C LEU A 389 -28.57 -1.05 -22.98
N PRO A 390 -27.65 -1.86 -23.54
CA PRO A 390 -26.52 -2.39 -22.78
C PRO A 390 -25.78 -1.27 -22.03
N ILE A 391 -25.46 -1.47 -20.76
CA ILE A 391 -24.65 -0.50 -19.99
C ILE A 391 -23.29 -0.35 -20.70
N LYS A 392 -22.75 0.86 -20.76
CA LYS A 392 -21.46 1.10 -21.42
C LYS A 392 -20.34 0.42 -20.62
N CYS A 393 -19.43 -0.26 -21.30
CA CYS A 393 -18.25 -0.87 -20.70
C CYS A 393 -17.02 -0.01 -21.00
N LEU A 394 -16.19 0.27 -20.00
CA LEU A 394 -14.95 1.02 -20.17
C LEU A 394 -13.78 0.29 -19.49
N ILE A 395 -12.73 -0.01 -20.25
CA ILE A 395 -11.45 -0.44 -19.66
C ILE A 395 -10.49 0.73 -19.56
N ILE A 396 -10.00 1.00 -18.36
CA ILE A 396 -8.92 1.95 -18.12
C ILE A 396 -7.61 1.17 -18.01
N TYR A 397 -6.59 1.58 -18.75
CA TYR A 397 -5.30 0.89 -18.79
C TYR A 397 -4.13 1.89 -18.79
N PRO A 398 -2.92 1.49 -18.36
CA PRO A 398 -1.77 2.38 -18.38
C PRO A 398 -1.28 2.62 -19.81
N ASP A 399 -1.11 3.89 -20.18
CA ASP A 399 -0.60 4.33 -21.48
C ASP A 399 0.25 5.60 -21.31
N GLN A 400 1.55 5.49 -21.55
CA GLN A 400 2.50 6.57 -21.34
C GLN A 400 2.43 7.69 -22.40
N ASP A 401 1.71 7.47 -23.50
CA ASP A 401 1.46 8.51 -24.52
C ASP A 401 0.32 9.46 -24.13
N GLN A 402 -0.43 9.13 -23.07
CA GLN A 402 -1.57 9.92 -22.61
C GLN A 402 -1.16 10.97 -21.56
N GLU A 403 -2.14 11.74 -21.11
CA GLU A 403 -1.98 12.66 -19.97
C GLU A 403 -2.08 11.90 -18.62
N GLU A 404 -1.41 12.40 -17.58
CA GLU A 404 -1.51 11.85 -16.21
C GLU A 404 -2.86 12.17 -15.53
N ARG A 405 -3.62 13.07 -16.14
CA ARG A 405 -4.98 13.45 -15.73
C ARG A 405 -5.95 13.08 -16.83
N PHE A 406 -7.15 12.65 -16.45
CA PHE A 406 -8.25 12.58 -17.39
C PHE A 406 -8.60 13.97 -17.91
N THR A 407 -8.82 14.08 -19.21
CA THR A 407 -9.10 15.33 -19.90
C THR A 407 -10.59 15.70 -19.87
N PHE A 408 -11.46 14.73 -19.59
CA PHE A 408 -12.89 14.95 -19.47
C PHE A 408 -13.28 15.54 -18.13
N THR A 409 -14.49 16.10 -18.09
CA THR A 409 -15.04 16.75 -16.89
C THR A 409 -16.32 16.06 -16.43
N ARG A 410 -16.80 16.45 -15.25
CA ARG A 410 -18.07 15.93 -14.73
C ARG A 410 -19.25 16.21 -15.65
N THR A 411 -19.21 17.32 -16.42
CA THR A 411 -20.31 17.81 -17.25
C THR A 411 -20.20 17.42 -18.73
N GLU A 412 -19.01 17.04 -19.20
CA GLU A 412 -18.78 16.73 -20.61
C GLU A 412 -18.26 15.30 -20.76
N GLU A 413 -19.11 14.43 -21.32
CA GLU A 413 -18.75 13.04 -21.66
C GLU A 413 -17.84 13.04 -22.90
N PRO A 414 -16.63 12.45 -22.83
CA PRO A 414 -15.72 12.42 -23.96
C PRO A 414 -16.07 11.28 -24.93
N ALA A 415 -15.59 11.39 -26.16
CA ALA A 415 -15.62 10.28 -27.10
C ALA A 415 -14.47 9.29 -26.80
N PHE A 416 -14.74 8.27 -26.00
CA PHE A 416 -13.76 7.20 -25.73
C PHE A 416 -13.48 6.34 -26.97
N GLU A 417 -12.29 5.75 -27.04
CA GLU A 417 -11.90 4.85 -28.12
C GLU A 417 -12.76 3.58 -28.08
N LYS A 418 -13.43 3.25 -29.19
CA LYS A 418 -14.27 2.05 -29.30
C LYS A 418 -13.42 0.81 -29.48
N VAL A 419 -13.74 -0.25 -28.75
CA VAL A 419 -13.16 -1.57 -29.00
C VAL A 419 -13.93 -2.21 -30.16
N SER A 420 -13.21 -2.57 -31.23
CA SER A 420 -13.82 -3.13 -32.45
C SER A 420 -14.60 -4.41 -32.15
N ASN A 421 -15.69 -4.62 -32.88
CA ASN A 421 -16.59 -5.78 -32.77
C ASN A 421 -17.38 -5.91 -31.46
N TYR A 422 -17.26 -4.96 -30.52
CA TYR A 422 -18.08 -4.93 -29.30
C TYR A 422 -19.08 -3.77 -29.33
N VAL A 423 -20.29 -4.03 -28.87
CA VAL A 423 -21.33 -3.00 -28.72
C VAL A 423 -21.09 -2.24 -27.42
N ARG A 424 -20.97 -0.91 -27.51
CA ARG A 424 -20.88 0.00 -26.35
C ARG A 424 -19.73 -0.34 -25.40
N PHE A 425 -18.61 -0.77 -25.98
CA PHE A 425 -17.40 -1.12 -25.27
C PHE A 425 -16.28 -0.19 -25.69
N TYR A 426 -15.61 0.39 -24.70
CA TYR A 426 -14.63 1.44 -24.88
C TYR A 426 -13.35 1.14 -24.08
N LYS A 427 -12.27 1.82 -24.44
CA LYS A 427 -11.04 1.83 -23.66
C LYS A 427 -10.50 3.24 -23.52
N LEU A 428 -9.73 3.46 -22.45
CA LEU A 428 -9.10 4.73 -22.12
C LEU A 428 -7.71 4.47 -21.53
N GLY A 429 -6.69 5.01 -22.18
CA GLY A 429 -5.34 5.05 -21.64
C GLY A 429 -5.18 6.17 -20.60
N ILE A 430 -4.38 5.93 -19.56
CA ILE A 430 -3.93 6.97 -18.61
C ILE A 430 -2.43 6.85 -18.37
N ARG A 431 -1.74 7.98 -18.35
CA ARG A 431 -0.32 8.01 -18.04
C ARG A 431 -0.06 7.84 -16.55
N LEU A 432 0.89 6.96 -16.24
CA LEU A 432 1.36 6.80 -14.87
C LEU A 432 2.55 7.72 -14.62
N PRO A 433 2.69 8.25 -13.38
CA PRO A 433 3.82 9.10 -13.04
C PRO A 433 5.14 8.35 -13.20
N VAL A 434 6.18 9.07 -13.63
CA VAL A 434 7.54 8.56 -13.80
C VAL A 434 8.52 9.32 -12.91
N ILE A 435 9.59 8.66 -12.47
CA ILE A 435 10.66 9.29 -11.71
C ILE A 435 11.36 10.28 -12.65
N SER A 436 11.38 11.56 -12.25
CA SER A 436 12.15 12.58 -12.96
C SER A 436 13.61 12.47 -12.52
N VAL A 437 14.49 12.01 -13.43
CA VAL A 437 15.94 11.94 -13.21
C VAL A 437 16.58 13.31 -13.37
#